data_AF-A0A9X1D966-F1
#
_entry.id   AF-A0A9X1D966-F1
#
_cell.length_a   1.000
_cell.length_b   1.000
_cell.length_c   1.000
_cell.angle_alpha   90.00
_cell.angle_beta   90.00
_cell.angle_gamma   90.00
#
_symmetry.space_group_name_H-M   'P 1'
#
loop_
_entity.id
_entity.type
_entity.pdbx_description
1 polymer ?
#
loop_
_entity_poly.entity_id
_entity_poly.type
_entity_poly.pdbx_seq_one_letter_code
_entity_poly.pdbx_strand_id
1 'polypeptide(L)'
;MDSIEKAIRNAFEKGDPENREFREKVYRAAFGALDRALKANPAMTVEAAINRRKSLQATITEIESEFMPAAPAVSLGAADAAAAPEVSLNGNGAARAPSVSIENPAAGVTPVVPDIMPDATLPGGPPVEITEKRSRAERRAADRASARAERRRPFAAMFLAVTLLAMGGIGAWWAVQTGQFKSAEELDTSVHNPPKQLESEDFSPTEAGPARPGAVDAARNWITVFTPTDPTDVSAPSGTSAEVAKDDTGSFLRIRSGNTGSAIVFDVGRGVLEQIAGKHAVFDIVARAEDGKETQMAVDCNFGELGDCGRKRYLVGYQRGEYLFEMDVPDKEPGAAGTIAINSDLTKEGKAVDIYEIRVSVTE
;
A
#
# COMPACT_ATOMS: atom_id res chain seq x y z
N MET A 1 10.22 -10.27 -24.20
CA MET A 1 11.01 -9.94 -23.00
C MET A 1 10.70 -8.51 -22.60
N ASP A 2 10.37 -8.30 -21.34
CA ASP A 2 10.20 -6.96 -20.77
C ASP A 2 11.55 -6.22 -20.84
N SER A 3 11.52 -4.91 -21.07
CA SER A 3 12.68 -4.02 -20.97
C SER A 3 13.43 -4.15 -19.65
N ILE A 4 12.71 -4.42 -18.55
CA ILE A 4 13.28 -4.54 -17.20
C ILE A 4 13.94 -5.91 -17.01
N GLU A 5 13.30 -6.98 -17.49
CA GLU A 5 13.88 -8.33 -17.49
C GLU A 5 15.22 -8.35 -18.24
N LYS A 6 15.28 -7.71 -19.41
CA LYS A 6 16.52 -7.59 -20.19
C LYS A 6 17.61 -6.85 -19.43
N ALA A 7 17.26 -5.84 -18.64
CA ALA A 7 18.20 -5.09 -17.82
C ALA A 7 18.77 -5.94 -16.67
N ILE A 8 17.93 -6.76 -16.03
CA ILE A 8 18.36 -7.71 -14.98
C ILE A 8 19.32 -8.75 -15.56
N ARG A 9 18.95 -9.39 -16.67
CA ARG A 9 19.82 -10.40 -17.32
C ARG A 9 21.15 -9.82 -17.79
N ASN A 10 21.16 -8.59 -18.32
CA ASN A 10 22.42 -7.89 -18.68
C ASN A 10 23.28 -7.51 -17.46
N ALA A 11 22.66 -7.19 -16.32
CA ALA A 11 23.40 -6.96 -15.07
C ALA A 11 24.04 -8.26 -14.56
N PHE A 12 23.37 -9.40 -14.73
CA PHE A 12 23.91 -10.72 -14.39
C PHE A 12 25.04 -11.16 -15.31
N GLU A 13 24.98 -10.85 -16.62
CA GLU A 13 26.11 -11.08 -17.54
C GLU A 13 27.38 -10.30 -17.17
N LYS A 14 27.25 -9.18 -16.44
CA LYS A 14 28.36 -8.29 -16.06
C LYS A 14 28.95 -8.56 -14.67
N GLY A 15 28.35 -9.47 -13.90
CA GLY A 15 28.79 -9.78 -12.55
C GLY A 15 28.67 -11.25 -12.23
N ASP A 16 28.50 -11.57 -10.95
CA ASP A 16 28.44 -12.94 -10.47
C ASP A 16 27.00 -13.30 -10.05
N PRO A 17 26.20 -13.93 -10.93
CA PRO A 17 24.83 -14.28 -10.61
C PRO A 17 24.73 -15.45 -9.62
N GLU A 18 25.78 -16.23 -9.37
CA GLU A 18 25.74 -17.30 -8.35
C GLU A 18 25.81 -16.72 -6.93
N ASN A 19 26.40 -15.54 -6.77
CA ASN A 19 26.46 -14.83 -5.51
C ASN A 19 25.11 -14.19 -5.16
N ARG A 20 24.50 -14.69 -4.08
CA ARG A 20 23.23 -14.20 -3.54
C ARG A 20 23.23 -12.69 -3.25
N GLU A 21 24.29 -12.15 -2.63
CA GLU A 21 24.36 -10.72 -2.31
C GLU A 21 24.41 -9.85 -3.57
N PHE A 22 25.03 -10.34 -4.64
CA PHE A 22 25.05 -9.65 -5.93
C PHE A 22 23.66 -9.65 -6.57
N ARG A 23 22.95 -10.78 -6.56
CA ARG A 23 21.56 -10.87 -7.05
C ARG A 23 20.62 -9.93 -6.30
N GLU A 24 20.71 -9.90 -4.96
CA GLU A 24 19.92 -9.00 -4.12
C GLU A 24 20.15 -7.52 -4.47
N LYS A 25 21.41 -7.11 -4.72
CA LYS A 25 21.73 -5.74 -5.16
C LYS A 25 21.13 -5.40 -6.52
N VAL A 26 21.19 -6.32 -7.48
CA VAL A 26 20.59 -6.12 -8.82
C VAL A 26 19.07 -6.01 -8.73
N TYR A 27 18.40 -6.84 -7.92
CA TYR A 27 16.95 -6.73 -7.73
C TYR A 27 16.53 -5.43 -7.04
N ARG A 28 17.25 -5.01 -5.99
CA ARG A 28 16.99 -3.70 -5.36
C ARG A 28 17.14 -2.55 -6.36
N ALA A 29 18.16 -2.60 -7.22
CA ALA A 29 18.34 -1.61 -8.27
C ALA A 29 17.20 -1.64 -9.32
N ALA A 30 16.72 -2.82 -9.71
CA ALA A 30 15.60 -2.97 -10.63
C ALA A 30 14.28 -2.41 -10.06
N PHE A 31 13.96 -2.70 -8.79
CA PHE A 31 12.80 -2.13 -8.11
C PHE A 31 12.89 -0.61 -7.98
N GLY A 32 14.07 -0.09 -7.60
CA GLY A 32 14.30 1.36 -7.53
C GLY A 32 14.23 2.06 -8.89
N ALA A 33 14.56 1.37 -9.98
CA ALA A 33 14.37 1.90 -11.34
C ALA A 33 12.89 1.92 -11.74
N LEU A 34 12.14 0.85 -11.43
CA LEU A 34 10.71 0.78 -11.69
C LEU A 34 9.94 1.87 -10.93
N ASP A 35 10.24 2.06 -9.65
CA ASP A 35 9.53 3.06 -8.83
C ASP A 35 9.79 4.49 -9.32
N ARG A 36 11.04 4.81 -9.69
CA ARG A 36 11.37 6.09 -10.34
C ARG A 36 10.64 6.27 -11.67
N ALA A 37 10.53 5.22 -12.48
CA ALA A 37 9.83 5.27 -13.77
C ALA A 37 8.30 5.43 -13.60
N LEU A 38 7.71 4.84 -12.56
CA LEU A 38 6.31 5.01 -12.21
C LEU A 38 6.04 6.43 -11.68
N LYS A 39 6.90 6.94 -10.79
CA LYS A 39 6.79 8.31 -10.25
C LYS A 39 6.96 9.38 -11.32
N ALA A 40 7.80 9.14 -12.33
CA ALA A 40 8.00 10.04 -13.45
C ALA A 40 6.83 10.07 -14.46
N ASN A 41 5.89 9.11 -14.39
CA ASN A 41 4.73 9.03 -15.27
C ASN A 41 3.40 9.17 -14.50
N PRO A 42 3.03 10.40 -14.08
CA PRO A 42 1.79 10.64 -13.33
C PRO A 42 0.50 10.40 -14.13
N ALA A 43 0.60 10.17 -15.45
CA ALA A 43 -0.53 9.80 -16.30
C ALA A 43 -0.90 8.30 -16.23
N MET A 44 -0.13 7.47 -15.52
CA MET A 44 -0.44 6.06 -15.33
C MET A 44 -1.48 5.85 -14.22
N THR A 45 -2.40 4.91 -14.42
CA THR A 45 -3.38 4.54 -13.39
C THR A 45 -2.72 3.73 -12.26
N VAL A 46 -3.32 3.76 -11.08
CA VAL A 46 -2.84 3.05 -9.89
C VAL A 46 -2.80 1.54 -10.15
N GLU A 47 -3.78 1.02 -10.88
CA GLU A 47 -3.88 -0.39 -11.27
C GLU A 47 -2.74 -0.80 -12.21
N ALA A 48 -2.35 0.07 -13.16
CA ALA A 48 -1.24 -0.19 -14.06
C ALA A 48 0.10 -0.20 -13.30
N ALA A 49 0.26 0.65 -12.28
CA ALA A 49 1.44 0.65 -11.41
C ALA A 49 1.53 -0.62 -10.56
N ILE A 50 0.39 -1.07 -9.99
CA ILE A 50 0.31 -2.33 -9.24
C ILE A 50 0.65 -3.52 -10.14
N ASN A 51 0.09 -3.56 -11.34
CA ASN A 51 0.35 -4.65 -12.29
C ASN A 51 1.82 -4.70 -12.73
N ARG A 52 2.48 -3.55 -12.96
CA ARG A 52 3.91 -3.50 -13.28
C ARG A 52 4.81 -3.95 -12.13
N ARG A 53 4.43 -3.65 -10.88
CA ARG A 53 5.16 -4.15 -9.69
C ARG A 53 5.00 -5.66 -9.54
N LYS A 54 3.80 -6.19 -9.76
CA LYS A 54 3.52 -7.63 -9.75
C LYS A 54 4.25 -8.37 -10.88
N SER A 55 4.31 -7.82 -12.08
CA SER A 55 5.02 -8.45 -13.20
C SER A 55 6.51 -8.54 -12.93
N LEU A 56 7.13 -7.48 -12.37
CA LEU A 56 8.54 -7.51 -11.98
C LEU A 56 8.83 -8.56 -10.91
N GLN A 57 7.95 -8.69 -9.90
CA GLN A 57 8.09 -9.74 -8.87
C GLN A 57 8.02 -11.14 -9.48
N ALA A 58 7.06 -11.40 -10.38
CA ALA A 58 6.93 -12.70 -11.04
C ALA A 58 8.19 -13.06 -11.85
N THR A 59 8.74 -12.10 -12.61
CA THR A 59 9.98 -12.29 -13.37
C THR A 59 11.17 -12.56 -12.46
N ILE A 60 11.30 -11.89 -11.31
CA ILE A 60 12.38 -12.14 -10.36
C ILE A 60 12.26 -13.56 -9.77
N THR A 61 11.05 -14.01 -9.43
CA THR A 61 10.83 -15.37 -8.93
C THR A 61 11.18 -16.43 -9.98
N GLU A 62 10.82 -16.18 -11.26
CA GLU A 62 11.19 -17.06 -12.36
C GLU A 62 12.71 -17.14 -12.52
N ILE A 63 13.40 -15.99 -12.50
CA ILE A 63 14.86 -15.95 -12.59
C ILE A 63 15.52 -16.62 -11.38
N GLU A 64 15.05 -16.41 -10.15
CA GLU A 64 15.62 -17.09 -8.96
C GLU A 64 15.42 -18.61 -9.01
N SER A 65 14.35 -19.09 -9.65
CA SER A 65 14.16 -20.53 -9.84
C SER A 65 15.20 -21.17 -10.78
N GLU A 66 15.87 -20.37 -11.62
CA GLU A 66 17.01 -20.81 -12.46
C GLU A 66 18.30 -20.98 -11.61
N PHE A 67 18.41 -20.27 -10.47
CA PHE A 67 19.61 -20.26 -9.61
C PHE A 67 19.49 -21.09 -8.33
N MET A 68 18.28 -21.53 -7.95
CA MET A 68 18.09 -22.46 -6.84
C MET A 68 18.14 -23.90 -7.36
N PRO A 69 19.03 -24.77 -6.84
CA PRO A 69 18.93 -26.20 -7.15
C PRO A 69 17.58 -26.70 -6.63
N ALA A 70 16.85 -27.44 -7.46
CA ALA A 70 15.60 -28.07 -7.06
C ALA A 70 15.86 -28.93 -5.82
N ALA A 71 15.39 -28.49 -4.65
CA ALA A 71 15.39 -29.33 -3.46
C ALA A 71 14.56 -30.58 -3.81
N PRO A 72 15.05 -31.79 -3.50
CA PRO A 72 14.29 -33.00 -3.80
C PRO A 72 12.95 -32.91 -3.08
N ALA A 73 11.87 -33.08 -3.85
CA ALA A 73 10.54 -33.23 -3.28
C ALA A 73 10.61 -34.40 -2.29
N VAL A 74 10.64 -34.09 -1.00
CA VAL A 74 10.47 -35.08 0.06
C VAL A 74 9.07 -35.65 -0.09
N SER A 75 9.00 -36.81 -0.71
CA SER A 75 7.84 -37.68 -0.66
C SER A 75 7.57 -37.99 0.80
N LEU A 76 6.55 -37.36 1.38
CA LEU A 76 5.98 -37.78 2.64
C LEU A 76 5.52 -39.23 2.43
N GLY A 77 6.23 -40.15 3.09
CA GLY A 77 5.97 -41.57 3.04
C GLY A 77 4.52 -41.89 3.38
N ALA A 78 3.95 -42.83 2.65
CA ALA A 78 2.69 -43.47 2.97
C ALA A 78 2.80 -44.07 4.38
N ALA A 79 2.12 -43.46 5.34
CA ALA A 79 1.85 -44.05 6.64
C ALA A 79 0.53 -44.81 6.55
N ASP A 80 0.59 -46.08 6.95
CA ASP A 80 -0.49 -47.05 7.03
C ASP A 80 -1.79 -46.49 7.62
N ALA A 81 -2.90 -46.90 7.00
CA ALA A 81 -4.25 -46.69 7.50
C ALA A 81 -4.48 -47.53 8.76
N ALA A 82 -4.39 -46.90 9.94
CA ALA A 82 -4.90 -47.46 11.19
C ALA A 82 -6.16 -46.69 11.62
N ALA A 83 -7.22 -47.47 11.91
CA ALA A 83 -8.60 -47.11 12.14
C ALA A 83 -8.86 -45.88 13.04
N ALA A 84 -9.75 -45.00 12.58
CA ALA A 84 -10.40 -43.97 13.39
C ALA A 84 -11.63 -44.56 14.11
N PRO A 85 -11.97 -44.08 15.33
CA PRO A 85 -13.19 -44.50 16.02
C PRO A 85 -14.41 -43.76 15.43
N GLU A 86 -15.48 -44.52 15.16
CA GLU A 86 -16.76 -44.00 14.67
C GLU A 86 -17.52 -43.29 15.79
N VAL A 87 -17.88 -42.02 15.60
CA VAL A 87 -18.80 -41.28 16.47
C VAL A 87 -20.16 -41.20 15.77
N SER A 88 -21.13 -41.97 16.28
CA SER A 88 -22.54 -41.89 15.90
C SER A 88 -23.16 -40.58 16.41
N LEU A 89 -23.75 -39.79 15.51
CA LEU A 89 -24.67 -38.71 15.85
C LEU A 89 -26.09 -39.07 15.38
N ASN A 90 -26.92 -39.51 16.33
CA ASN A 90 -28.36 -39.56 16.18
C ASN A 90 -28.93 -38.13 16.18
N GLY A 91 -29.62 -37.73 15.12
CA GLY A 91 -30.35 -36.46 15.07
C GLY A 91 -31.17 -36.31 13.79
N ASN A 92 -32.48 -36.53 13.92
CA ASN A 92 -33.48 -36.40 12.85
C ASN A 92 -33.50 -34.98 12.25
N GLY A 93 -33.44 -34.90 10.92
CA GLY A 93 -33.68 -33.67 10.16
C GLY A 93 -33.56 -33.92 8.65
N ALA A 94 -34.67 -34.24 8.01
CA ALA A 94 -34.75 -34.39 6.56
C ALA A 94 -34.59 -33.04 5.86
N ALA A 95 -33.47 -32.84 5.15
CA ALA A 95 -33.35 -31.84 4.10
C ALA A 95 -32.41 -32.38 3.02
N ARG A 96 -32.99 -32.61 1.84
CA ARG A 96 -32.36 -33.22 0.66
C ARG A 96 -31.52 -32.16 -0.06
N ALA A 97 -30.20 -32.36 -0.09
CA ALA A 97 -29.30 -31.60 -0.96
C ALA A 97 -29.38 -32.13 -2.41
N PRO A 98 -29.38 -31.29 -3.45
CA PRO A 98 -29.38 -31.75 -4.83
C PRO A 98 -27.98 -32.20 -5.26
N SER A 99 -27.89 -33.41 -5.80
CA SER A 99 -26.74 -33.94 -6.51
C SER A 99 -26.62 -33.29 -7.89
N VAL A 100 -25.50 -32.63 -8.17
CA VAL A 100 -25.15 -32.17 -9.53
C VAL A 100 -24.27 -33.24 -10.17
N SER A 101 -24.84 -33.95 -11.14
CA SER A 101 -24.11 -34.82 -12.05
C SER A 101 -23.40 -33.96 -13.10
N ILE A 102 -22.09 -34.17 -13.25
CA ILE A 102 -21.28 -33.58 -14.32
C ILE A 102 -21.35 -34.53 -15.51
N GLU A 103 -22.16 -34.20 -16.50
CA GLU A 103 -22.10 -34.80 -17.84
C GLU A 103 -21.14 -33.99 -18.71
N ASN A 104 -20.22 -34.72 -19.33
CA ASN A 104 -19.29 -34.24 -20.35
C ASN A 104 -20.05 -33.95 -21.65
N PRO A 105 -19.75 -32.85 -22.37
CA PRO A 105 -19.71 -32.98 -23.83
C PRO A 105 -18.47 -32.33 -24.43
N ALA A 106 -17.83 -33.12 -25.30
CA ALA A 106 -16.93 -32.65 -26.33
C ALA A 106 -17.72 -31.88 -27.40
N ALA A 107 -17.25 -30.70 -27.79
CA ALA A 107 -17.28 -30.16 -29.16
C ALA A 107 -16.67 -28.74 -29.16
N GLY A 108 -15.74 -28.51 -30.08
CA GLY A 108 -14.99 -27.27 -30.18
C GLY A 108 -15.84 -26.05 -30.54
N VAL A 109 -15.48 -24.91 -29.95
CA VAL A 109 -15.98 -23.59 -30.32
C VAL A 109 -14.80 -22.80 -30.88
N THR A 110 -14.87 -22.45 -32.16
CA THR A 110 -14.02 -21.42 -32.78
C THR A 110 -14.74 -20.06 -32.68
N PRO A 111 -14.01 -18.95 -32.53
CA PRO A 111 -14.62 -17.63 -32.42
C PRO A 111 -15.09 -17.12 -33.80
N VAL A 112 -16.37 -16.75 -33.89
CA VAL A 112 -16.97 -16.09 -35.06
C VAL A 112 -16.73 -14.57 -34.95
N VAL A 113 -16.08 -14.01 -35.96
CA VAL A 113 -15.94 -12.57 -36.19
C VAL A 113 -17.20 -12.06 -36.91
N PRO A 114 -17.84 -10.95 -36.49
CA PRO A 114 -18.92 -10.35 -37.28
C PRO A 114 -18.36 -9.60 -38.49
N ASP A 115 -18.79 -10.02 -39.68
CA ASP A 115 -18.60 -9.30 -40.95
C ASP A 115 -19.61 -8.13 -41.00
N ILE A 116 -19.10 -6.89 -41.12
CA ILE A 116 -19.92 -5.70 -41.35
C ILE A 116 -19.94 -5.43 -42.85
N MET A 117 -20.98 -5.89 -43.53
CA MET A 117 -21.34 -5.46 -44.89
C MET A 117 -22.36 -4.31 -44.80
N PRO A 118 -22.19 -3.18 -45.51
CA PRO A 118 -23.21 -2.15 -45.61
C PRO A 118 -24.04 -2.41 -46.86
N ASP A 119 -25.21 -3.03 -46.71
CA ASP A 119 -26.26 -2.92 -47.73
C ASP A 119 -27.63 -3.08 -47.09
N ALA A 120 -28.26 -1.94 -46.78
CA ALA A 120 -29.67 -1.86 -46.48
C ALA A 120 -30.21 -0.53 -47.03
N THR A 121 -30.76 -0.60 -48.23
CA THR A 121 -31.50 0.48 -48.88
C THR A 121 -32.84 0.68 -48.17
N LEU A 122 -33.04 1.85 -47.55
CA LEU A 122 -34.34 2.27 -47.01
C LEU A 122 -35.25 2.80 -48.14
N PRO A 123 -36.55 2.47 -48.17
CA PRO A 123 -37.47 2.99 -49.18
C PRO A 123 -38.09 4.32 -48.70
N GLY A 124 -38.17 5.32 -49.61
CA GLY A 124 -39.10 6.45 -49.45
C GLY A 124 -38.50 7.86 -49.26
N GLY A 125 -37.52 8.26 -50.07
CA GLY A 125 -37.12 9.66 -50.23
C GLY A 125 -37.33 10.14 -51.68
N PRO A 126 -37.67 11.41 -51.93
CA PRO A 126 -37.91 11.91 -53.28
C PRO A 126 -36.62 11.86 -54.12
N PRO A 127 -36.72 11.74 -55.47
CA PRO A 127 -35.55 11.64 -56.32
C PRO A 127 -34.77 12.95 -56.24
N VAL A 128 -33.57 12.92 -55.67
CA VAL A 128 -32.59 13.98 -55.84
C VAL A 128 -32.03 13.82 -57.25
N GLU A 129 -32.52 14.61 -58.19
CA GLU A 129 -31.86 14.82 -59.47
C GLU A 129 -30.43 15.32 -59.19
N ILE A 130 -29.45 14.49 -59.49
CA ILE A 130 -28.05 14.86 -59.47
C ILE A 130 -27.85 15.82 -60.66
N THR A 131 -28.06 17.12 -60.39
CA THR A 131 -27.78 18.19 -61.34
C THR A 131 -26.36 18.04 -61.88
N GLU A 132 -26.25 18.20 -63.19
CA GLU A 132 -25.08 18.01 -64.04
C GLU A 132 -23.74 18.34 -63.39
N LYS A 133 -22.75 17.47 -63.67
CA LYS A 133 -21.35 17.67 -63.31
C LYS A 133 -20.83 18.97 -63.94
N ARG A 134 -20.87 20.07 -63.18
CA ARG A 134 -20.10 21.29 -63.51
C ARG A 134 -18.68 20.91 -63.88
N SER A 135 -18.24 21.39 -65.03
CA SER A 135 -16.92 21.08 -65.57
C SER A 135 -15.83 21.57 -64.62
N ARG A 136 -14.64 20.97 -64.69
CA ARG A 136 -13.49 21.35 -63.87
C ARG A 136 -13.10 22.83 -64.05
N ALA A 137 -13.50 23.47 -65.16
CA ALA A 137 -13.31 24.89 -65.43
C ALA A 137 -14.27 25.78 -64.63
N GLU A 138 -15.55 25.40 -64.52
CA GLU A 138 -16.55 26.15 -63.75
C GLU A 138 -16.30 26.06 -62.24
N ARG A 139 -15.84 24.91 -61.73
CA ARG A 139 -15.45 24.78 -60.32
C ARG A 139 -14.29 25.71 -59.98
N ARG A 140 -13.27 25.79 -60.85
CA ARG A 140 -12.14 26.70 -60.68
C ARG A 140 -12.52 28.17 -60.84
N ALA A 141 -13.55 28.49 -61.62
CA ALA A 141 -14.06 29.85 -61.75
C ALA A 141 -14.85 30.27 -60.48
N ALA A 142 -15.67 29.37 -59.94
CA ALA A 142 -16.37 29.56 -58.67
C ALA A 142 -15.39 29.72 -57.49
N ASP A 143 -14.34 28.90 -57.43
CA ASP A 143 -13.27 29.01 -56.42
C ASP A 143 -12.48 30.33 -56.53
N ARG A 144 -12.27 30.82 -57.76
CA ARG A 144 -11.64 32.13 -57.98
C ARG A 144 -12.57 33.32 -57.69
N ALA A 145 -13.88 33.11 -57.68
CA ALA A 145 -14.88 34.11 -57.32
C ALA A 145 -15.07 34.20 -55.80
N SER A 146 -15.10 33.06 -55.09
CA SER A 146 -15.13 33.01 -53.62
C SER A 146 -13.86 33.59 -53.00
N ALA A 147 -12.68 33.30 -53.56
CA ALA A 147 -11.41 33.90 -53.12
C ALA A 147 -11.35 35.44 -53.29
N ARG A 148 -12.12 36.00 -54.23
CA ARG A 148 -12.25 37.46 -54.38
C ARG A 148 -13.29 38.07 -53.44
N ALA A 149 -14.33 37.32 -53.06
CA ALA A 149 -15.38 37.76 -52.14
C ALA A 149 -14.89 37.84 -50.68
N GLU A 150 -13.95 36.98 -50.28
CA GLU A 150 -13.32 36.99 -48.94
C GLU A 150 -12.51 38.27 -48.69
N ARG A 151 -12.03 38.93 -49.74
CA ARG A 151 -11.05 40.04 -49.65
C ARG A 151 -11.66 41.40 -49.33
N ARG A 152 -12.95 41.50 -48.98
CA ARG A 152 -13.63 42.77 -48.66
C ARG A 152 -14.61 42.64 -47.48
N ARG A 153 -14.09 42.37 -46.27
CA ARG A 153 -14.81 42.64 -45.01
C ARG A 153 -13.97 43.53 -44.08
N PRO A 154 -13.75 44.81 -44.43
CA PRO A 154 -12.88 45.71 -43.65
C PRO A 154 -13.35 45.84 -42.19
N PHE A 155 -14.66 45.77 -41.96
CA PHE A 155 -15.24 45.87 -40.61
C PHE A 155 -14.96 44.64 -39.73
N ALA A 156 -14.90 43.43 -40.29
CA ALA A 156 -14.59 42.23 -39.51
C ALA A 156 -13.10 42.19 -39.11
N ALA A 157 -12.22 42.58 -40.03
CA ALA A 157 -10.79 42.74 -39.73
C ALA A 157 -10.54 43.85 -38.69
N MET A 158 -11.27 44.97 -38.79
CA MET A 158 -11.20 46.05 -37.82
C MET A 158 -11.69 45.61 -36.42
N PHE A 159 -12.80 44.87 -36.35
CA PHE A 159 -13.33 44.35 -35.08
C PHE A 159 -12.35 43.38 -34.41
N LEU A 160 -11.75 42.46 -35.18
CA LEU A 160 -10.70 41.57 -34.68
C LEU A 160 -9.50 42.36 -34.14
N ALA A 161 -9.03 43.36 -34.89
CA ALA A 161 -7.88 44.18 -34.49
C ALA A 161 -8.17 44.96 -33.18
N VAL A 162 -9.35 45.56 -33.05
CA VAL A 162 -9.77 46.25 -31.82
C VAL A 162 -9.89 45.28 -30.64
N THR A 163 -10.40 44.07 -30.87
CA THR A 163 -10.55 43.05 -29.83
C THR A 163 -9.19 42.54 -29.33
N LEU A 164 -8.24 42.33 -30.25
CA LEU A 164 -6.85 41.98 -29.90
C LEU A 164 -6.16 43.11 -29.14
N LEU A 165 -6.38 44.37 -29.53
CA LEU A 165 -5.89 45.54 -28.80
C LEU A 165 -6.47 45.64 -27.39
N ALA A 166 -7.77 45.39 -27.22
CA ALA A 166 -8.42 45.40 -25.92
C ALA A 166 -7.88 44.28 -25.01
N MET A 167 -7.73 43.05 -25.53
CA MET A 167 -7.09 41.95 -24.78
C MET A 167 -5.64 42.27 -24.41
N GLY A 168 -4.86 42.86 -25.32
CA GLY A 168 -3.50 43.30 -25.04
C GLY A 168 -3.44 44.37 -23.94
N GLY A 169 -4.34 45.35 -23.98
CA GLY A 169 -4.46 46.39 -22.96
C GLY A 169 -4.87 45.84 -21.59
N ILE A 170 -5.84 44.93 -21.55
CA ILE A 170 -6.26 44.26 -20.31
C ILE A 170 -5.11 43.39 -19.76
N GLY A 171 -4.42 42.65 -20.61
CA GLY A 171 -3.27 41.85 -20.23
C GLY A 171 -2.12 42.69 -19.65
N ALA A 172 -1.80 43.82 -20.29
CA ALA A 172 -0.78 44.75 -19.80
C ALA A 172 -1.19 45.40 -18.47
N TRP A 173 -2.44 45.84 -18.34
CA TRP A 173 -2.97 46.41 -17.10
C TRP A 173 -2.96 45.39 -15.94
N TRP A 174 -3.38 44.15 -16.21
CA TRP A 174 -3.38 43.06 -15.23
C TRP A 174 -1.96 42.67 -14.81
N ALA A 175 -0.98 42.67 -15.72
CA ALA A 175 0.42 42.40 -15.40
C ALA A 175 1.05 43.48 -14.48
N VAL A 176 0.67 44.74 -14.66
CA VAL A 176 1.07 45.83 -13.75
C VAL A 176 0.42 45.65 -12.38
N GLN A 177 -0.86 45.27 -12.32
CA GLN A 177 -1.58 45.10 -11.05
C GLN A 177 -1.10 43.88 -10.23
N THR A 178 -0.72 42.79 -10.90
CA THR A 178 -0.24 41.56 -10.26
C THR A 178 1.23 41.59 -9.88
N GLY A 179 1.95 42.67 -10.21
CA GLY A 179 3.35 42.85 -9.82
C GLY A 179 4.32 41.89 -10.53
N GLN A 180 3.93 41.35 -11.69
CA GLN A 180 4.76 40.39 -12.46
C GLN A 180 6.05 41.00 -13.03
N PHE A 181 6.21 42.32 -12.93
CA PHE A 181 7.43 43.05 -13.29
C PHE A 181 8.34 43.34 -12.08
N LYS A 182 8.01 42.86 -10.88
CA LYS A 182 8.92 42.95 -9.73
C LYS A 182 10.15 42.07 -9.99
N SER A 183 11.32 42.64 -9.75
CA SER A 183 12.59 41.92 -9.89
C SER A 183 12.70 40.81 -8.82
N ALA A 184 13.50 39.77 -9.09
CA ALA A 184 13.69 38.65 -8.15
C ALA A 184 14.19 39.09 -6.76
N GLU A 185 14.79 40.28 -6.66
CA GLU A 185 15.30 40.89 -5.43
C GLU A 185 14.19 41.59 -4.62
N GLU A 186 13.08 42.02 -5.24
CA GLU A 186 11.93 42.63 -4.55
C GLU A 186 10.86 41.61 -4.12
N LEU A 187 10.88 40.41 -4.72
CA LEU A 187 10.10 39.25 -4.26
C LEU A 187 10.81 38.49 -3.12
N ASP A 188 12.05 38.87 -2.81
CA ASP A 188 12.81 38.34 -1.68
C ASP A 188 12.41 39.06 -0.39
N THR A 189 11.24 38.72 0.15
CA THR A 189 10.88 39.04 1.54
C THR A 189 11.44 38.01 2.52
N SER A 190 12.54 37.34 2.20
CA SER A 190 13.20 36.43 3.12
C SER A 190 14.20 37.19 3.99
N VAL A 191 14.14 36.89 5.29
CA VAL A 191 15.13 37.32 6.28
C VAL A 191 16.53 36.97 5.75
N HIS A 192 17.45 37.93 5.85
CA HIS A 192 18.85 37.85 5.38
C HIS A 192 19.45 36.44 5.51
N ASN A 193 19.51 35.71 4.39
CA ASN A 193 20.18 34.42 4.30
C ASN A 193 21.56 34.65 3.66
N PRO A 194 22.65 34.78 4.46
CA PRO A 194 23.98 34.91 3.90
C PRO A 194 24.32 33.67 3.05
N PRO A 195 25.14 33.81 1.99
CA PRO A 195 25.41 32.74 1.06
C PRO A 195 26.04 31.55 1.79
N LYS A 196 25.37 30.39 1.74
CA LYS A 196 25.88 29.14 2.30
C LYS A 196 27.21 28.79 1.63
N GLN A 197 28.29 28.96 2.37
CA GLN A 197 29.53 28.24 2.08
C GLN A 197 29.31 26.78 2.48
N LEU A 198 29.69 25.87 1.59
CA LEU A 198 29.69 24.43 1.86
C LEU A 198 30.87 24.12 2.78
N GLU A 199 30.68 24.33 4.08
CA GLU A 199 31.52 23.71 5.09
C GLU A 199 30.90 22.36 5.46
N SER A 200 31.71 21.32 5.35
CA SER A 200 31.38 19.97 5.80
C SER A 200 31.64 19.94 7.30
N GLU A 201 30.61 20.19 8.09
CA GLU A 201 30.69 20.06 9.55
C GLU A 201 29.87 18.86 10.02
N ASP A 202 30.56 18.00 10.78
CA ASP A 202 30.06 16.81 11.45
C ASP A 202 28.81 17.12 12.27
N PHE A 203 27.74 16.40 11.97
CA PHE A 203 26.45 16.57 12.60
C PHE A 203 26.44 15.95 14.01
N SER A 204 26.44 16.80 15.03
CA SER A 204 26.02 16.46 16.40
C SER A 204 24.62 17.04 16.63
N PRO A 205 23.59 16.23 16.92
CA PRO A 205 22.23 16.75 17.04
C PRO A 205 22.07 17.47 18.38
N THR A 206 21.64 18.73 18.33
CA THR A 206 20.90 19.34 19.43
C THR A 206 19.55 19.78 18.87
N GLU A 207 18.49 19.23 19.47
CA GLU A 207 17.11 19.32 19.05
C GLU A 207 16.53 20.73 19.20
N ALA A 208 16.20 21.38 18.09
CA ALA A 208 15.23 22.48 18.06
C ALA A 208 14.66 22.64 16.65
N GLY A 209 14.00 21.59 16.14
CA GLY A 209 13.08 21.68 15.01
C GLY A 209 11.65 21.41 15.49
N PRO A 210 10.60 21.90 14.79
CA PRO A 210 9.23 21.55 15.13
C PRO A 210 9.07 20.02 15.16
N ALA A 211 8.45 19.52 16.23
CA ALA A 211 8.34 18.09 16.53
C ALA A 211 7.72 17.34 15.34
N ARG A 212 8.43 16.31 14.87
CA ARG A 212 7.88 15.35 13.89
C ARG A 212 6.70 14.62 14.55
N PRO A 213 5.65 14.21 13.81
CA PRO A 213 4.65 13.29 14.35
C PRO A 213 5.34 12.05 14.95
N GLY A 214 5.10 11.75 16.24
CA GLY A 214 5.80 10.71 17.02
C GLY A 214 6.99 11.20 17.87
N ALA A 215 7.49 12.42 17.67
CA ALA A 215 8.58 12.98 18.50
C ALA A 215 8.10 13.41 19.90
N VAL A 216 6.81 13.70 20.06
CA VAL A 216 6.18 13.92 21.37
C VAL A 216 6.11 12.62 22.20
N ASP A 217 6.05 11.47 21.54
CA ASP A 217 5.96 10.17 22.21
C ASP A 217 7.33 9.66 22.64
N ALA A 218 8.40 9.95 21.89
CA ALA A 218 9.78 9.67 22.31
C ALA A 218 10.23 10.43 23.58
N ALA A 219 9.56 11.55 23.91
CA ALA A 219 9.83 12.33 25.11
C ALA A 219 9.09 11.84 26.36
N ARG A 220 8.19 10.86 26.24
CA ARG A 220 7.47 10.28 27.39
C ARG A 220 8.40 9.36 28.17
N ASN A 221 8.24 9.35 29.50
CA ASN A 221 8.93 8.42 30.37
C ASN A 221 8.27 7.03 30.25
N TRP A 222 8.79 6.20 29.34
CA TRP A 222 8.26 4.85 29.08
C TRP A 222 8.80 3.82 30.07
N ILE A 223 7.89 3.03 30.61
CA ILE A 223 8.16 1.84 31.42
C ILE A 223 7.97 0.63 30.52
N THR A 224 9.03 -0.17 30.36
CA THR A 224 9.00 -1.40 29.58
C THR A 224 8.16 -2.46 30.29
N VAL A 225 7.20 -3.04 29.57
CA VAL A 225 6.36 -4.16 30.03
C VAL A 225 6.87 -5.49 29.46
N PHE A 226 7.25 -5.50 28.19
CA PHE A 226 7.73 -6.70 27.52
C PHE A 226 8.80 -6.36 26.48
N THR A 227 9.83 -7.21 26.42
CA THR A 227 10.80 -7.26 25.31
C THR A 227 11.09 -8.70 24.90
N PRO A 228 11.37 -8.98 23.62
CA PRO A 228 11.71 -10.31 23.12
C PRO A 228 12.96 -10.94 23.74
N THR A 229 13.80 -10.15 24.42
CA THR A 229 14.98 -10.64 25.14
C THR A 229 14.64 -11.35 26.45
N ASP A 230 13.45 -11.10 27.00
CA ASP A 230 12.95 -11.74 28.22
C ASP A 230 11.54 -12.31 28.02
N PRO A 231 11.41 -13.51 27.43
CA PRO A 231 10.12 -14.11 27.13
C PRO A 231 9.47 -14.83 28.33
N THR A 232 10.04 -14.74 29.54
CA THR A 232 9.49 -15.44 30.72
C THR A 232 8.11 -14.94 31.12
N ASP A 233 7.82 -13.68 30.79
CA ASP A 233 6.57 -12.99 31.10
C ASP A 233 5.50 -13.24 30.02
N VAL A 234 5.68 -14.27 29.17
CA VAL A 234 4.73 -14.61 28.11
C VAL A 234 4.25 -16.05 28.23
N SER A 235 2.93 -16.20 28.24
CA SER A 235 2.25 -17.49 28.26
C SER A 235 1.48 -17.71 26.96
N ALA A 236 1.70 -18.85 26.32
CA ALA A 236 1.00 -19.30 25.13
C ALA A 236 0.08 -20.48 25.50
N PRO A 237 -1.24 -20.25 25.71
CA PRO A 237 -2.20 -21.33 25.97
C PRO A 237 -2.24 -22.37 24.83
N SER A 238 -2.81 -23.54 25.12
CA SER A 238 -2.94 -24.63 24.14
C SER A 238 -3.59 -24.16 22.84
N GLY A 239 -2.95 -24.49 21.71
CA GLY A 239 -3.40 -24.08 20.38
C GLY A 239 -2.96 -22.68 19.96
N THR A 240 -2.20 -21.96 20.79
CA THR A 240 -1.47 -20.75 20.40
C THR A 240 0.03 -21.03 20.27
N SER A 241 0.77 -20.17 19.58
CA SER A 241 2.23 -20.19 19.59
C SER A 241 2.81 -18.81 19.89
N ALA A 242 3.96 -18.79 20.57
CA ALA A 242 4.76 -17.62 20.86
C ALA A 242 6.23 -18.01 20.70
N GLU A 243 6.88 -17.53 19.64
CA GLU A 243 8.23 -17.94 19.26
C GLU A 243 9.12 -16.70 19.14
N VAL A 244 10.24 -16.69 19.86
CA VAL A 244 11.24 -15.63 19.72
C VAL A 244 12.01 -15.85 18.42
N ALA A 245 12.02 -14.84 17.57
CA ALA A 245 12.75 -14.83 16.32
C ALA A 245 13.51 -13.51 16.17
N LYS A 246 14.41 -13.47 15.18
CA LYS A 246 15.21 -12.29 14.87
C LYS A 246 15.37 -12.18 13.37
N ASP A 247 15.23 -10.97 12.85
CA ASP A 247 15.48 -10.64 11.46
C ASP A 247 16.28 -9.32 11.36
N ASP A 248 16.35 -8.77 10.15
CA ASP A 248 17.02 -7.49 9.85
C ASP A 248 16.42 -6.28 10.59
N THR A 249 15.18 -6.41 11.10
CA THR A 249 14.48 -5.36 11.85
C THR A 249 14.74 -5.43 13.36
N GLY A 250 15.24 -6.56 13.86
CA GLY A 250 15.54 -6.78 15.28
C GLY A 250 14.96 -8.10 15.80
N SER A 251 15.09 -8.31 17.10
CA SER A 251 14.42 -9.43 17.77
C SER A 251 12.94 -9.12 17.96
N PHE A 252 12.08 -10.11 17.79
CA PHE A 252 10.63 -10.03 18.00
C PHE A 252 10.09 -11.35 18.54
N LEU A 253 8.92 -11.28 19.16
CA LEU A 253 8.14 -12.45 19.51
C LEU A 253 7.02 -12.62 18.49
N ARG A 254 7.09 -13.70 17.71
CA ARG A 254 6.02 -14.07 16.78
C ARG A 254 4.91 -14.78 17.52
N ILE A 255 3.75 -14.16 17.61
CA ILE A 255 2.56 -14.73 18.22
C ILE A 255 1.57 -15.20 17.15
N ARG A 256 0.96 -16.37 17.38
CA ARG A 256 -0.11 -16.91 16.54
C ARG A 256 -1.25 -17.43 17.41
N SER A 257 -2.40 -16.78 17.30
CA SER A 257 -3.64 -17.25 17.91
C SER A 257 -4.17 -18.50 17.21
N GLY A 258 -4.70 -19.44 18.00
CA GLY A 258 -5.32 -20.64 17.46
C GLY A 258 -6.68 -20.38 16.81
N ASN A 259 -7.21 -21.39 16.12
CA ASN A 259 -8.50 -21.33 15.42
C ASN A 259 -9.71 -21.07 16.37
N THR A 260 -9.53 -21.28 17.68
CA THR A 260 -10.51 -20.93 18.71
C THR A 260 -10.56 -19.42 18.98
N GLY A 261 -9.54 -18.66 18.58
CA GLY A 261 -9.35 -17.27 18.93
C GLY A 261 -8.69 -17.07 20.30
N SER A 262 -7.97 -18.07 20.81
CA SER A 262 -7.21 -17.96 22.06
C SER A 262 -6.13 -16.88 21.94
N ALA A 263 -6.00 -16.04 22.96
CA ALA A 263 -5.02 -14.97 23.04
C ALA A 263 -3.72 -15.46 23.72
N ILE A 264 -2.60 -14.84 23.34
CA ILE A 264 -1.31 -14.97 24.01
C ILE A 264 -1.30 -13.97 25.16
N VAL A 265 -0.85 -14.38 26.33
CA VAL A 265 -0.92 -13.58 27.56
C VAL A 265 0.47 -13.06 27.93
N PHE A 266 0.57 -11.76 28.13
CA PHE A 266 1.76 -11.05 28.57
C PHE A 266 1.53 -10.58 30.01
N ASP A 267 2.43 -10.94 30.91
CA ASP A 267 2.34 -10.55 32.31
C ASP A 267 2.78 -9.09 32.47
N VAL A 268 2.00 -8.35 33.26
CA VAL A 268 2.32 -6.97 33.63
C VAL A 268 2.69 -6.97 35.11
N GLY A 269 3.98 -6.79 35.38
CA GLY A 269 4.52 -6.83 36.72
C GLY A 269 3.84 -5.84 37.67
N ARG A 270 3.66 -6.24 38.93
CA ARG A 270 3.04 -5.39 39.97
C ARG A 270 3.74 -4.02 40.09
N GLY A 271 5.06 -3.98 39.98
CA GLY A 271 5.83 -2.73 40.03
C GLY A 271 5.56 -1.76 38.87
N VAL A 272 5.08 -2.24 37.72
CA VAL A 272 4.59 -1.39 36.62
C VAL A 272 3.21 -0.85 36.99
N LEU A 273 2.32 -1.71 37.49
CA LEU A 273 0.98 -1.32 37.92
C LEU A 273 0.98 -0.29 39.06
N GLU A 274 1.89 -0.42 40.03
CA GLU A 274 2.10 0.55 41.12
C GLU A 274 2.49 1.94 40.59
N GLN A 275 3.26 2.02 39.50
CA GLN A 275 3.72 3.28 38.94
C GLN A 275 2.64 4.02 38.14
N ILE A 276 1.66 3.28 37.60
CA ILE A 276 0.56 3.83 36.81
C ILE A 276 -0.72 4.03 37.63
N ALA A 277 -0.80 3.51 38.86
CA ALA A 277 -1.93 3.68 39.75
C ALA A 277 -2.28 5.17 39.95
N GLY A 278 -3.57 5.48 39.89
CA GLY A 278 -4.07 6.86 40.04
C GLY A 278 -3.77 7.81 38.87
N LYS A 279 -3.22 7.30 37.75
CA LYS A 279 -2.82 8.12 36.60
C LYS A 279 -3.55 7.71 35.32
N HIS A 280 -3.47 8.58 34.32
CA HIS A 280 -3.87 8.26 32.96
C HIS A 280 -2.71 7.53 32.26
N ALA A 281 -2.91 6.24 31.97
CA ALA A 281 -1.89 5.37 31.41
C ALA A 281 -2.09 5.21 29.89
N VAL A 282 -1.00 5.38 29.14
CA VAL A 282 -0.93 5.16 27.69
C VAL A 282 -0.02 3.97 27.44
N PHE A 283 -0.59 2.89 26.94
CA PHE A 283 0.14 1.70 26.50
C PHE A 283 0.43 1.80 25.02
N ASP A 284 1.61 1.33 24.63
CA ASP A 284 2.05 1.22 23.26
C ASP A 284 2.56 -0.19 22.99
N ILE A 285 2.01 -0.79 21.93
CA ILE A 285 2.43 -2.09 21.41
C ILE A 285 3.10 -1.83 20.07
N VAL A 286 4.39 -2.12 20.00
CA VAL A 286 5.16 -2.01 18.75
C VAL A 286 5.08 -3.36 18.04
N ALA A 287 4.40 -3.42 16.89
CA ALA A 287 4.15 -4.68 16.20
C ALA A 287 4.11 -4.54 14.67
N ARG A 288 4.20 -5.68 13.98
CA ARG A 288 3.84 -5.81 12.55
C ARG A 288 3.17 -7.15 12.30
N ALA A 289 2.45 -7.27 11.20
CA ALA A 289 1.92 -8.53 10.72
C ALA A 289 3.02 -9.34 10.01
N GLU A 290 2.84 -10.66 9.94
CA GLU A 290 3.67 -11.52 9.10
C GLU A 290 3.63 -11.03 7.62
N ASP A 291 4.77 -11.14 6.92
CA ASP A 291 4.93 -10.56 5.58
C ASP A 291 3.81 -10.99 4.61
N GLY A 292 3.15 -9.99 4.01
CA GLY A 292 2.06 -10.19 3.06
C GLY A 292 0.75 -10.68 3.69
N LYS A 293 0.66 -10.78 5.02
CA LYS A 293 -0.52 -11.30 5.76
C LYS A 293 -1.07 -10.25 6.73
N GLU A 294 -1.53 -9.11 6.21
CA GLU A 294 -2.23 -8.12 7.04
C GLU A 294 -3.37 -8.77 7.84
N THR A 295 -3.47 -8.38 9.11
CA THR A 295 -4.38 -9.01 10.06
C THR A 295 -5.07 -7.97 10.95
N GLN A 296 -6.11 -8.41 11.66
CA GLN A 296 -6.71 -7.64 12.74
C GLN A 296 -6.33 -8.29 14.06
N MET A 297 -5.56 -7.59 14.88
CA MET A 297 -5.30 -8.03 16.25
C MET A 297 -6.32 -7.45 17.22
N ALA A 298 -6.62 -8.19 18.27
CA ALA A 298 -7.34 -7.69 19.43
C ALA A 298 -6.46 -7.70 20.67
N VAL A 299 -6.65 -6.70 21.53
CA VAL A 299 -5.94 -6.55 22.79
C VAL A 299 -6.99 -6.41 23.89
N ASP A 300 -6.89 -7.24 24.92
CA ASP A 300 -7.70 -7.20 26.13
C ASP A 300 -6.76 -7.15 27.33
N CYS A 301 -7.03 -6.32 28.34
CA CYS A 301 -6.19 -6.19 29.54
C CYS A 301 -6.95 -6.66 30.78
N ASN A 302 -6.26 -7.16 31.78
CA ASN A 302 -6.83 -7.43 33.10
C ASN A 302 -5.80 -7.10 34.17
N PHE A 303 -6.01 -5.99 34.88
CA PHE A 303 -5.15 -5.50 35.96
C PHE A 303 -5.79 -5.69 37.34
N GLY A 304 -6.76 -6.61 37.44
CA GLY A 304 -7.44 -6.95 38.68
C GLY A 304 -8.23 -5.75 39.24
N GLU A 305 -7.83 -5.29 40.42
CA GLU A 305 -8.50 -4.17 41.11
C GLU A 305 -8.35 -2.83 40.39
N LEU A 306 -7.38 -2.72 39.48
CA LEU A 306 -7.15 -1.56 38.63
C LEU A 306 -8.02 -1.54 37.37
N GLY A 307 -8.77 -2.61 37.09
CA GLY A 307 -9.70 -2.71 35.98
C GLY A 307 -9.12 -3.32 34.70
N ASP A 308 -9.82 -3.08 33.60
CA ASP A 308 -9.49 -3.57 32.26
C ASP A 308 -9.52 -2.42 31.23
N CYS A 309 -8.89 -2.65 30.07
CA CYS A 309 -8.87 -1.69 28.97
C CYS A 309 -10.03 -1.92 27.96
N GLY A 310 -10.94 -2.86 28.26
CA GLY A 310 -11.85 -3.46 27.30
C GLY A 310 -11.12 -4.14 26.14
N ARG A 311 -11.86 -4.44 25.06
CA ARG A 311 -11.30 -5.01 23.84
C ARG A 311 -10.93 -3.93 22.84
N LYS A 312 -9.64 -3.69 22.64
CA LYS A 312 -9.12 -2.84 21.56
C LYS A 312 -8.87 -3.68 20.31
N ARG A 313 -9.04 -3.10 19.13
CA ARG A 313 -8.84 -3.78 17.84
C ARG A 313 -8.02 -2.90 16.93
N TYR A 314 -7.02 -3.49 16.30
CA TYR A 314 -6.10 -2.79 15.41
C TYR A 314 -5.94 -3.53 14.09
N LEU A 315 -5.83 -2.76 13.00
CA LEU A 315 -5.36 -3.28 11.72
C LEU A 315 -3.84 -3.28 11.74
N VAL A 316 -3.25 -4.46 11.65
CA VAL A 316 -1.79 -4.64 11.72
C VAL A 316 -1.25 -4.81 10.31
N GLY A 317 -0.45 -3.84 9.88
CA GLY A 317 0.21 -3.83 8.57
C GLY A 317 1.53 -4.60 8.56
N TYR A 318 2.11 -4.75 7.38
CA TYR A 318 3.42 -5.39 7.17
C TYR A 318 4.60 -4.53 7.66
N GLN A 319 4.43 -3.21 7.73
CA GLN A 319 5.42 -2.32 8.32
C GLN A 319 5.27 -2.31 9.85
N ARG A 320 6.40 -2.14 10.55
CA ARG A 320 6.38 -1.89 12.00
C ARG A 320 5.56 -0.64 12.28
N GLY A 321 4.58 -0.78 13.16
CA GLY A 321 3.71 0.29 13.64
C GLY A 321 3.57 0.28 15.15
N GLU A 322 3.08 1.39 15.67
CA GLU A 322 2.75 1.61 17.08
C GLU A 322 1.23 1.55 17.24
N TYR A 323 0.76 0.78 18.22
CA TYR A 323 -0.66 0.56 18.47
C TYR A 323 -0.99 0.95 19.90
N LEU A 324 -1.51 2.19 20.05
CA LEU A 324 -1.70 2.79 21.35
C LEU A 324 -3.11 2.54 21.89
N PHE A 325 -3.22 2.37 23.20
CA PHE A 325 -4.48 2.51 23.94
C PHE A 325 -4.26 3.21 25.26
N GLU A 326 -5.32 3.85 25.73
CA GLU A 326 -5.32 4.65 26.92
C GLU A 326 -6.34 4.11 27.92
N MET A 327 -6.06 4.29 29.21
CA MET A 327 -7.01 4.03 30.28
C MET A 327 -6.74 4.88 31.52
N ASP A 328 -7.81 5.27 32.20
CA ASP A 328 -7.72 5.88 33.53
C ASP A 328 -7.59 4.76 34.57
N VAL A 329 -6.48 4.78 35.31
CA VAL A 329 -6.20 3.78 36.35
C VAL A 329 -6.67 4.33 37.69
N PRO A 330 -7.50 3.61 38.46
CA PRO A 330 -7.93 4.10 39.78
C PRO A 330 -6.74 4.21 40.73
N ASP A 331 -6.83 5.15 41.67
CA ASP A 331 -5.82 5.32 42.73
C ASP A 331 -6.00 4.24 43.82
N LYS A 332 -5.48 3.05 43.53
CA LYS A 332 -5.50 1.86 44.38
C LYS A 332 -4.19 1.10 44.25
N GLU A 333 -3.79 0.41 45.31
CA GLU A 333 -2.64 -0.49 45.25
C GLU A 333 -3.00 -1.79 44.51
N PRO A 334 -2.20 -2.23 43.52
CA PRO A 334 -2.45 -3.51 42.85
C PRO A 334 -2.15 -4.69 43.77
N GLY A 335 -3.18 -5.50 44.07
CA GLY A 335 -3.02 -6.70 44.89
C GLY A 335 -2.19 -7.83 44.25
N ALA A 336 -2.01 -7.82 42.93
CA ALA A 336 -1.26 -8.81 42.16
C ALA A 336 -0.72 -8.22 40.85
N ALA A 337 0.08 -9.00 40.11
CA ALA A 337 0.41 -8.71 38.72
C ALA A 337 -0.85 -8.76 37.84
N GLY A 338 -0.82 -8.01 36.74
CA GLY A 338 -1.88 -7.99 35.74
C GLY A 338 -1.47 -8.71 34.46
N THR A 339 -2.32 -8.68 33.45
CA THR A 339 -2.05 -9.30 32.14
C THR A 339 -2.56 -8.45 30.99
N ILE A 340 -1.87 -8.54 29.85
CA ILE A 340 -2.33 -8.07 28.54
C ILE A 340 -2.45 -9.30 27.64
N ALA A 341 -3.64 -9.58 27.14
CA ALA A 341 -3.92 -10.68 26.24
C ALA A 341 -4.03 -10.15 24.80
N ILE A 342 -3.21 -10.69 23.90
CA ILE A 342 -3.21 -10.32 22.48
C ILE A 342 -3.67 -11.51 21.63
N ASN A 343 -4.75 -11.30 20.87
CA ASN A 343 -5.14 -12.20 19.80
C ASN A 343 -4.60 -11.67 18.47
N SER A 344 -3.76 -12.45 17.79
CA SER A 344 -3.07 -12.02 16.56
C SER A 344 -3.97 -11.97 15.32
N ASP A 345 -5.12 -12.64 15.36
CA ASP A 345 -5.99 -12.81 14.20
C ASP A 345 -7.45 -13.06 14.58
N LEU A 346 -8.23 -11.98 14.58
CA LEU A 346 -9.68 -12.04 14.77
C LEU A 346 -10.43 -12.80 13.67
N THR A 347 -9.83 -12.94 12.48
CA THR A 347 -10.43 -13.66 11.35
C THR A 347 -10.24 -15.18 11.45
N LYS A 348 -9.37 -15.64 12.38
CA LYS A 348 -9.08 -17.06 12.63
C LYS A 348 -8.54 -17.80 11.41
N GLU A 349 -7.86 -17.07 10.52
CA GLU A 349 -7.11 -17.58 9.37
C GLU A 349 -5.71 -18.05 9.77
N GLY A 350 -5.36 -17.90 11.06
CA GLY A 350 -4.09 -18.30 11.63
C GLY A 350 -2.97 -17.32 11.31
N LYS A 351 -3.27 -16.04 11.10
CA LYS A 351 -2.25 -15.01 10.83
C LYS A 351 -1.44 -14.70 12.10
N ALA A 352 -0.15 -14.45 11.91
CA ALA A 352 0.75 -14.10 13.01
C ALA A 352 1.03 -12.59 13.07
N VAL A 353 1.37 -12.15 14.27
CA VAL A 353 1.84 -10.80 14.56
C VAL A 353 3.20 -10.91 15.24
N ASP A 354 4.16 -10.12 14.78
CA ASP A 354 5.48 -9.98 15.38
C ASP A 354 5.44 -8.81 16.37
N ILE A 355 5.62 -9.10 17.66
CA ILE A 355 5.65 -8.11 18.76
C ILE A 355 7.10 -7.76 19.07
N TYR A 356 7.45 -6.48 18.99
CA TYR A 356 8.81 -5.97 19.24
C TYR A 356 8.97 -5.42 20.66
N GLU A 357 7.94 -4.76 21.18
CA GLU A 357 7.97 -4.12 22.48
C GLU A 357 6.53 -3.89 22.96
N ILE A 358 6.31 -4.02 24.27
CA ILE A 358 5.13 -3.44 24.93
C ILE A 358 5.65 -2.53 26.03
N ARG A 359 5.15 -1.30 26.07
CA ARG A 359 5.55 -0.27 27.02
C ARG A 359 4.37 0.55 27.46
N VAL A 360 4.50 1.20 28.61
CA VAL A 360 3.47 2.09 29.16
C VAL A 360 4.10 3.39 29.61
N SER A 361 3.43 4.50 29.36
CA SER A 361 3.76 5.80 29.92
C SER A 361 2.56 6.36 30.65
N VAL A 362 2.81 7.32 31.53
CA VAL A 362 1.75 8.04 32.25
C VAL A 362 1.79 9.50 31.87
N THR A 363 0.62 10.10 31.72
CA THR A 363 0.49 11.56 31.67
C THR A 363 0.07 12.05 33.05
N GLU A 364 0.82 13.02 33.59
CA GLU A 364 0.51 13.69 34.86
C GLU A 364 -0.78 14.51 34.81
#